data_AF-A0A8K0CEZ2-F1
#
_entry.id   AF-A0A8K0CEZ2-F1
#
_cell.length_a   1.000
_cell.length_b   1.000
_cell.length_c   1.000
_cell.angle_alpha   90.00
_cell.angle_beta   90.00
_cell.angle_gamma   90.00
#
_symmetry.space_group_name_H-M   'P 1'
#
loop_
_entity.id
_entity.type
_entity.pdbx_description
1 polymer ?
#
loop_
_entity_poly.entity_id
_entity_poly.type
_entity_poly.pdbx_seq_one_letter_code
_entity_poly.pdbx_strand_id
1 'polypeptide(L)'
;MDLDPTVRTTFWGVVIGHFFIWNCFVCIYQGTIQRFLAVPTYKDSQKTLMIFVAVTIITKCISCFAGLIVYAKYYNCDPLTAGVMKKPDQIIPFYVMDTATQLPGLGGLFVAGLCTTSLSTVSTFLNAVSGTIYRDFIEPFMSATVSERKASNIMKLIALIIGLVSTGCVFLVNKLGSILQVALTLGGISAGPTLGLFTMGMLLPMVNRK
;
A
#
# COMPACT_ATOMS: atom_id res chain seq x y z
N MET A 1 4.29 -26.56 -9.04
CA MET A 1 4.11 -25.18 -9.55
C MET A 1 3.01 -25.26 -10.59
N ASP A 2 1.76 -25.23 -10.15
CA ASP A 2 0.62 -25.46 -11.04
C ASP A 2 0.32 -24.22 -11.89
N LEU A 3 -0.01 -24.46 -13.17
CA LEU A 3 -0.38 -23.45 -14.16
C LEU A 3 -1.89 -23.28 -14.29
N ASP A 4 -2.66 -23.96 -13.45
CA ASP A 4 -4.12 -23.95 -13.51
C ASP A 4 -4.67 -22.54 -13.17
N PRO A 5 -5.34 -21.86 -14.13
CA PRO A 5 -5.88 -20.53 -13.92
C PRO A 5 -7.12 -20.51 -13.00
N THR A 6 -7.69 -21.67 -12.69
CA THR A 6 -8.85 -21.78 -11.78
C THR A 6 -8.44 -21.81 -10.30
N VAL A 7 -7.18 -22.09 -10.01
CA VAL A 7 -6.63 -22.06 -8.66
C VAL A 7 -6.33 -20.62 -8.26
N ARG A 8 -6.99 -20.17 -7.18
CA ARG A 8 -6.99 -18.76 -6.73
C ARG A 8 -5.61 -18.16 -6.45
N THR A 9 -4.65 -18.99 -6.05
CA THR A 9 -3.30 -18.57 -5.67
C THR A 9 -2.27 -19.56 -6.22
N THR A 10 -1.86 -19.40 -7.47
CA THR A 10 -0.75 -20.16 -8.06
C THR A 10 0.55 -19.37 -7.95
N PHE A 11 1.69 -20.08 -7.97
CA PHE A 11 3.01 -19.44 -8.01
C PHE A 11 3.10 -18.43 -9.15
N TRP A 12 2.70 -18.84 -10.36
CA TRP A 12 2.73 -17.99 -11.55
C TRP A 12 1.73 -16.83 -11.48
N GLY A 13 0.51 -17.08 -10.99
CA GLY A 13 -0.49 -16.03 -10.81
C GLY A 13 -0.03 -14.95 -9.83
N VAL A 14 0.63 -15.35 -8.74
CA VAL A 14 1.20 -14.41 -7.77
C VAL A 14 2.36 -13.63 -8.37
N VAL A 15 3.30 -14.28 -9.06
CA VAL A 15 4.46 -13.61 -9.67
C VAL A 15 4.04 -12.58 -10.72
N ILE A 16 3.18 -12.98 -11.65
CA ILE A 16 2.70 -12.11 -12.73
C ILE A 16 1.82 -10.99 -12.15
N GLY A 17 0.88 -11.32 -11.26
CA GLY A 17 0.00 -10.33 -10.63
C GLY A 17 0.78 -9.29 -9.83
N HIS A 18 1.77 -9.71 -9.04
CA HIS A 18 2.61 -8.78 -8.29
C HIS A 18 3.47 -7.91 -9.19
N PHE A 19 3.99 -8.44 -10.30
CA PHE A 19 4.74 -7.63 -11.27
C PHE A 19 3.93 -6.43 -11.75
N PHE A 20 2.68 -6.63 -12.17
CA PHE A 20 1.82 -5.54 -12.65
C PHE A 20 1.38 -4.59 -11.54
N ILE A 21 1.01 -5.12 -10.36
CA ILE A 21 0.64 -4.29 -9.20
C ILE A 21 1.80 -3.37 -8.80
N TRP A 22 3.01 -3.91 -8.72
CA TRP A 22 4.19 -3.11 -8.37
C TRP A 22 4.55 -2.09 -9.42
N ASN A 23 4.44 -2.42 -10.72
CA ASN A 23 4.64 -1.45 -11.78
C ASN A 23 3.64 -0.29 -11.68
N CYS A 24 2.36 -0.57 -11.44
CA CYS A 24 1.37 0.49 -11.24
C CYS A 24 1.70 1.36 -10.01
N PHE A 25 2.12 0.74 -8.90
CA PHE A 25 2.45 1.45 -7.67
C PHE A 25 3.71 2.33 -7.78
N VAL A 26 4.68 1.93 -8.61
CA VAL A 26 5.93 2.69 -8.77
C VAL A 26 5.81 3.74 -9.88
N CYS A 27 5.19 3.40 -11.01
CA CYS A 27 5.24 4.21 -12.22
C CYS A 27 4.05 5.16 -12.39
N ILE A 28 2.92 4.89 -11.73
CA ILE A 28 1.67 5.62 -12.00
C ILE A 28 1.11 6.25 -10.74
N TYR A 29 1.29 5.59 -9.59
CA TYR A 29 0.77 6.11 -8.33
C TYR A 29 1.34 7.50 -8.00
N GLN A 30 0.44 8.46 -7.85
CA GLN A 30 0.75 9.87 -7.66
C GLN A 30 1.75 10.12 -6.51
N GLY A 31 1.58 9.43 -5.39
CA GLY A 31 2.47 9.60 -4.23
C GLY A 31 3.90 9.12 -4.46
N THR A 32 4.11 8.17 -5.38
CA THR A 32 5.47 7.72 -5.76
C THR A 32 6.07 8.66 -6.80
N ILE A 33 5.30 9.06 -7.80
CA ILE A 33 5.76 9.97 -8.87
C ILE A 33 6.15 11.33 -8.31
N GLN A 34 5.38 11.89 -7.37
CA GLN A 34 5.73 13.13 -6.69
C GLN A 34 7.09 13.06 -5.97
N ARG A 35 7.44 11.91 -5.39
CA ARG A 35 8.72 11.72 -4.73
C ARG A 35 9.88 11.69 -5.72
N PHE A 36 9.70 11.06 -6.89
CA PHE A 36 10.70 11.09 -7.95
C PHE A 36 10.89 12.48 -8.55
N LEU A 37 9.80 13.24 -8.74
CA LEU A 37 9.85 14.61 -9.25
C LEU A 37 10.45 15.62 -8.26
N ALA A 38 10.44 15.32 -6.96
CA ALA A 38 11.06 16.14 -5.93
C ALA A 38 12.60 16.00 -5.89
N VAL A 39 13.17 15.02 -6.61
CA VAL A 39 14.62 14.80 -6.69
C VAL A 39 15.24 15.74 -7.74
N PRO A 40 16.40 16.38 -7.47
CA PRO A 40 16.94 17.42 -8.36
C PRO A 40 17.36 16.94 -9.75
N THR A 41 17.83 15.70 -9.87
CA THR A 41 18.36 15.17 -11.13
C THR A 41 17.77 13.81 -11.47
N TYR A 42 17.68 13.52 -12.77
CA TYR A 42 17.24 12.23 -13.28
C TYR A 42 18.11 11.06 -12.77
N LYS A 43 19.43 11.24 -12.71
CA LYS A 43 20.36 10.22 -12.19
C LYS A 43 20.11 9.91 -10.72
N ASP A 44 19.77 10.92 -9.93
CA ASP A 44 19.46 10.72 -8.52
C ASP A 44 18.09 10.05 -8.32
N SER A 45 17.12 10.32 -9.21
CA SER A 45 15.85 9.58 -9.24
C SER A 45 16.08 8.09 -9.55
N GLN A 46 16.96 7.76 -10.49
CA GLN A 46 17.32 6.36 -10.78
C GLN A 46 18.00 5.67 -9.58
N LYS A 47 18.93 6.34 -8.91
CA LYS A 47 19.55 5.81 -7.68
C LYS A 47 18.51 5.59 -6.58
N THR A 48 17.58 6.53 -6.41
CA THR A 48 16.49 6.44 -5.43
C THR A 48 15.63 5.21 -5.71
N LEU A 49 15.29 4.95 -6.98
CA LEU A 49 14.56 3.75 -7.37
C LEU A 49 15.34 2.47 -7.06
N MET A 50 16.63 2.42 -7.36
CA MET A 50 17.47 1.24 -7.06
C MET A 50 17.55 0.96 -5.56
N ILE A 51 17.72 2.00 -4.73
CA ILE A 51 17.71 1.88 -3.27
C ILE A 51 16.34 1.37 -2.79
N PHE A 52 15.26 1.93 -3.31
CA PHE A 52 13.90 1.51 -2.98
C PHE A 52 13.66 0.02 -3.27
N VAL A 53 14.08 -0.45 -4.45
CA VAL A 53 13.96 -1.87 -4.82
C VAL A 53 14.79 -2.75 -3.89
N ALA A 54 16.04 -2.40 -3.62
CA ALA A 54 16.92 -3.17 -2.73
C ALA A 54 16.34 -3.28 -1.31
N VAL A 55 15.91 -2.15 -0.73
CA VAL A 55 15.28 -2.10 0.61
C VAL A 55 13.99 -2.92 0.65
N THR A 56 13.19 -2.88 -0.41
CA THR A 56 11.95 -3.64 -0.51
C THR A 56 12.23 -5.15 -0.52
N ILE A 57 13.21 -5.61 -1.30
CA ILE A 57 13.61 -7.03 -1.33
C ILE A 57 14.06 -7.49 0.06
N ILE A 58 14.95 -6.74 0.71
CA ILE A 58 15.45 -7.06 2.05
C ILE A 58 14.28 -7.16 3.05
N THR A 59 13.38 -6.19 3.03
CA THR A 59 12.20 -6.16 3.93
C THR A 59 11.29 -7.36 3.71
N LYS A 60 11.09 -7.79 2.45
CA LYS A 60 10.30 -8.99 2.13
C LYS A 60 10.97 -10.26 2.62
N CYS A 61 12.29 -10.40 2.45
CA CYS A 61 13.04 -11.54 2.98
C CYS A 61 12.91 -11.64 4.51
N ILE A 62 13.06 -10.52 5.22
CA ILE A 62 12.87 -10.45 6.69
C ILE A 62 11.45 -10.85 7.07
N SER A 63 10.45 -10.38 6.32
CA SER A 63 9.03 -10.71 6.58
C SER A 63 8.74 -12.21 6.40
N CYS A 64 9.29 -12.83 5.36
CA CYS A 64 9.16 -14.28 5.14
C CYS A 64 9.84 -15.06 6.28
N PHE A 65 11.03 -14.64 6.69
CA PHE A 65 11.76 -15.26 7.79
C PHE A 65 11.01 -15.14 9.12
N ALA A 66 10.42 -13.98 9.42
CA ALA A 66 9.57 -13.79 10.58
C ALA A 66 8.35 -14.73 10.56
N GLY A 67 7.71 -14.91 9.40
CA GLY A 67 6.62 -15.88 9.23
C GLY A 67 7.05 -17.33 9.52
N LEU A 68 8.24 -17.73 9.09
CA LEU A 68 8.81 -19.06 9.39
C LEU A 68 9.08 -19.25 10.88
N ILE A 69 9.59 -18.23 11.58
CA ILE A 69 9.81 -18.30 13.04
C ILE A 69 8.48 -18.49 13.78
N VAL A 70 7.46 -17.72 13.40
CA VAL A 70 6.13 -17.80 14.00
C VAL A 70 5.51 -19.17 13.75
N TYR A 71 5.65 -19.70 12.52
CA TYR A 71 5.24 -21.05 12.18
C TYR A 71 5.96 -22.10 13.04
N ALA A 72 7.29 -22.00 13.19
CA ALA A 72 8.06 -22.93 14.01
C ALA A 72 7.65 -22.91 15.49
N LYS A 73 7.29 -21.74 16.04
CA LYS A 73 6.83 -21.62 17.44
C LYS A 73 5.42 -22.19 17.66
N TYR A 74 4.50 -22.00 16.71
CA TYR A 74 3.10 -22.41 16.85
C TYR A 74 2.72 -23.68 16.06
N TYR A 75 3.69 -24.41 15.52
CA TYR A 75 3.45 -25.61 14.71
C TYR A 75 2.61 -26.67 15.44
N ASN A 76 2.89 -26.92 16.72
CA ASN A 76 2.19 -27.93 17.52
C ASN A 76 0.93 -27.40 18.22
N CYS A 77 0.80 -26.08 18.38
CA CYS A 77 -0.28 -25.45 19.12
C CYS A 77 -0.68 -24.17 18.39
N ASP A 78 -1.64 -24.30 17.47
CA ASP A 78 -2.10 -23.19 16.66
C ASP A 78 -3.00 -22.24 17.49
N PRO A 79 -2.56 -21.00 17.76
CA PRO A 79 -3.32 -20.01 18.53
C PRO A 79 -4.64 -19.61 17.87
N LEU A 80 -4.81 -19.84 16.56
CA LEU A 80 -6.08 -19.60 15.86
C LEU A 80 -7.11 -20.67 16.22
N THR A 81 -6.73 -21.94 16.13
CA THR A 81 -7.60 -23.08 16.49
C THR A 81 -7.88 -23.15 17.99
N ALA A 82 -6.95 -22.71 18.83
CA ALA A 82 -7.12 -22.61 20.28
C ALA A 82 -8.07 -21.47 20.72
N GLY A 83 -8.59 -20.65 19.80
CA GLY A 83 -9.54 -19.57 20.09
C GLY A 83 -8.91 -18.33 20.76
N VAL A 84 -7.58 -18.29 20.87
CA VAL A 84 -6.84 -17.15 21.45
C VAL A 84 -6.83 -15.96 20.47
N MET A 85 -6.85 -16.23 19.17
CA MET A 85 -6.96 -15.23 18.11
C MET A 85 -8.24 -15.35 17.29
N LYS A 86 -8.80 -14.21 16.87
CA LYS A 86 -10.04 -14.15 16.07
C LYS A 86 -9.78 -14.09 14.57
N LYS A 87 -8.64 -13.54 14.15
CA LYS A 87 -8.30 -13.35 12.73
C LYS A 87 -6.85 -13.81 12.46
N PRO A 88 -6.59 -14.43 11.30
CA PRO A 88 -5.25 -14.89 10.93
C PRO A 88 -4.24 -13.74 10.80
N ASP A 89 -4.70 -12.54 10.43
CA ASP A 89 -3.86 -11.34 10.26
C ASP A 89 -3.24 -10.84 11.59
N GLN A 90 -3.67 -11.36 12.74
CA GLN A 90 -3.21 -10.95 14.07
C GLN A 90 -2.01 -11.76 14.60
N ILE A 91 -1.56 -12.77 13.86
CA ILE A 91 -0.56 -13.73 14.34
C ILE A 91 0.80 -13.11 14.67
N ILE A 92 1.26 -12.14 13.87
CA ILE A 92 2.54 -11.48 14.09
C ILE A 92 2.48 -10.57 15.34
N PRO A 93 1.49 -9.66 15.50
CA PRO A 93 1.32 -8.92 16.74
C PRO A 93 1.19 -9.82 17.97
N PHE A 94 0.44 -10.92 17.87
CA PHE A 94 0.28 -11.87 18.96
C PHE A 94 1.62 -12.52 19.34
N TYR A 95 2.39 -13.01 18.36
CA TYR A 95 3.72 -13.58 18.57
C TYR A 95 4.66 -12.62 19.29
N VAL A 96 4.67 -11.34 18.89
CA VAL A 96 5.53 -10.34 19.51
C VAL A 96 5.09 -10.08 20.95
N MET A 97 3.79 -9.94 21.21
CA MET A 97 3.29 -9.70 22.58
C MET A 97 3.54 -10.90 23.50
N ASP A 98 3.38 -12.14 23.00
CA ASP A 98 3.67 -13.38 23.73
C ASP A 98 5.16 -13.48 24.08
N THR A 99 6.04 -13.20 23.12
CA THR A 99 7.50 -13.32 23.29
C THR A 99 8.13 -12.14 24.04
N ALA A 100 7.55 -10.94 23.90
CA ALA A 100 8.04 -9.72 24.56
C ALA A 100 7.73 -9.65 26.06
N THR A 101 7.03 -10.64 26.62
CA THR A 101 6.81 -10.75 28.07
C THR A 101 8.11 -10.73 28.88
N GLN A 102 9.23 -11.16 28.28
CA GLN A 102 10.55 -11.18 28.93
C GLN A 102 11.30 -9.84 28.89
N LEU A 103 10.90 -8.89 28.04
CA LEU A 103 11.58 -7.61 27.81
C LEU A 103 10.59 -6.45 27.96
N PRO A 104 10.50 -5.82 29.16
CA PRO A 104 9.59 -4.71 29.38
C PRO A 104 9.89 -3.56 28.40
N GLY A 105 8.85 -3.06 27.72
CA GLY A 105 8.94 -1.99 26.73
C GLY A 105 9.06 -2.45 25.27
N LEU A 106 9.48 -3.70 24.98
CA LEU A 106 9.62 -4.19 23.61
C LEU A 106 8.28 -4.26 22.87
N GLY A 107 7.22 -4.73 23.54
CA GLY A 107 5.87 -4.73 22.98
C GLY A 107 5.36 -3.32 22.65
N GLY A 108 5.66 -2.34 23.52
CA GLY A 108 5.31 -0.93 23.29
C GLY A 108 6.05 -0.34 22.10
N LEU A 109 7.36 -0.61 21.97
CA LEU A 109 8.17 -0.18 20.83
C LEU A 109 7.65 -0.77 19.51
N PHE A 110 7.26 -2.04 19.52
CA PHE A 110 6.69 -2.70 18.35
C PHE A 110 5.37 -2.04 17.90
N VAL A 111 4.44 -1.82 18.85
CA VAL A 111 3.16 -1.14 18.54
C VAL A 111 3.40 0.28 18.06
N ALA A 112 4.32 1.03 18.68
CA ALA A 112 4.68 2.38 18.24
C ALA A 112 5.23 2.39 16.80
N GLY A 113 6.09 1.43 16.46
CA GLY A 113 6.60 1.23 15.10
C GLY A 113 5.47 0.95 14.11
N LEU A 114 4.58 0.00 14.42
CA LEU A 114 3.43 -0.34 13.58
C LEU A 114 2.51 0.87 13.33
N CYS A 115 2.19 1.63 14.39
CA CYS A 115 1.38 2.84 14.27
C CYS A 115 2.05 3.90 13.40
N THR A 116 3.36 4.10 13.58
CA THR A 116 4.14 5.08 12.80
C THR A 116 4.21 4.70 11.32
N THR A 117 4.47 3.43 11.01
CA THR A 117 4.48 2.91 9.63
C THR A 117 3.10 3.03 8.97
N SER A 118 2.04 2.72 9.71
CA SER A 118 0.66 2.84 9.23
C SER A 118 0.31 4.31 8.95
N LEU A 119 0.65 5.23 9.86
CA LEU A 119 0.38 6.66 9.71
C LEU A 119 1.14 7.28 8.54
N SER A 120 2.41 6.91 8.33
CA SER A 120 3.20 7.34 7.16
C SER A 120 2.55 6.94 5.84
N THR A 121 2.02 5.71 5.78
CA THR A 121 1.32 5.19 4.61
C THR A 121 0.00 5.93 4.37
N VAL A 122 -0.84 6.06 5.40
CA VAL A 122 -2.12 6.78 5.33
C VAL A 122 -1.92 8.24 4.93
N SER A 123 -0.91 8.92 5.48
CA SER A 123 -0.57 10.30 5.12
C SER A 123 -0.21 10.44 3.64
N THR A 124 0.58 9.50 3.11
CA THR A 124 0.91 9.47 1.67
C THR A 124 -0.35 9.30 0.81
N PHE A 125 -1.25 8.39 1.18
CA PHE A 125 -2.51 8.17 0.45
C PHE A 125 -3.44 9.38 0.49
N LEU A 126 -3.65 9.96 1.68
CA LEU A 126 -4.51 11.14 1.84
C LEU A 126 -3.95 12.33 1.05
N ASN A 127 -2.64 12.54 1.05
CA ASN A 127 -2.02 13.62 0.29
C ASN A 127 -2.14 13.39 -1.22
N ALA A 128 -1.91 12.16 -1.69
CA ALA A 128 -2.07 11.80 -3.10
C ALA A 128 -3.51 12.03 -3.57
N VAL A 129 -4.50 11.49 -2.86
CA VAL A 129 -5.92 11.64 -3.20
C VAL A 129 -6.35 13.10 -3.15
N SER A 130 -5.97 13.84 -2.11
CA SER A 130 -6.36 15.26 -1.98
C SER A 130 -5.74 16.12 -3.07
N GLY A 131 -4.48 15.85 -3.43
CA GLY A 131 -3.79 16.54 -4.52
C GLY A 131 -4.41 16.23 -5.87
N THR A 132 -4.74 14.97 -6.14
CA THR A 132 -5.42 14.55 -7.38
C THR A 132 -6.82 15.16 -7.47
N ILE A 133 -7.63 15.11 -6.41
CA ILE A 133 -8.96 15.75 -6.40
C ILE A 133 -8.85 17.25 -6.64
N TYR A 134 -7.93 17.92 -5.95
CA TYR A 134 -7.72 19.35 -6.12
C TYR A 134 -7.34 19.71 -7.56
N ARG A 135 -6.29 19.07 -8.11
CA ARG A 135 -5.79 19.38 -9.45
C ARG A 135 -6.75 19.01 -10.57
N ASP A 136 -7.45 17.88 -10.45
CA ASP A 136 -8.25 17.34 -11.55
C ASP A 136 -9.68 17.89 -11.54
N PHE A 137 -10.25 18.19 -10.36
CA PHE A 137 -11.68 18.52 -10.24
C PHE A 137 -11.97 19.91 -9.68
N ILE A 138 -11.01 20.59 -9.04
CA ILE A 138 -11.27 21.88 -8.41
C ILE A 138 -10.50 23.00 -9.10
N GLU A 139 -9.20 22.81 -9.32
CA GLU A 139 -8.33 23.78 -9.98
C GLU A 139 -8.83 24.19 -11.38
N PRO A 140 -9.33 23.28 -12.26
CA PRO A 140 -9.81 23.67 -13.59
C PRO A 140 -11.04 24.57 -13.58
N PHE A 141 -11.80 24.58 -12.49
CA PHE A 141 -12.99 25.43 -12.31
C PHE A 141 -12.70 26.71 -11.51
N MET A 142 -11.48 26.86 -11.00
CA MET A 142 -11.05 28.08 -10.31
C MET A 142 -10.41 29.09 -11.27
N SER A 143 -10.55 30.37 -10.94
CA SER A 143 -9.87 31.47 -11.65
C SER A 143 -8.35 31.29 -11.65
N ALA A 144 -7.68 31.73 -12.71
CA ALA A 144 -6.26 31.52 -13.03
C ALA A 144 -5.21 31.96 -11.98
N THR A 145 -5.60 32.52 -10.83
CA THR A 145 -4.71 32.99 -9.77
C THR A 145 -5.22 32.61 -8.38
N VAL A 146 -5.27 31.30 -8.09
CA VAL A 146 -5.51 30.82 -6.72
C VAL A 146 -4.22 30.98 -5.91
N SER A 147 -4.29 31.72 -4.80
CA SER A 147 -3.18 31.81 -3.85
C SER A 147 -2.81 30.44 -3.29
N GLU A 148 -1.52 30.12 -3.18
CA GLU A 148 -1.04 28.85 -2.63
C GLU A 148 -1.62 28.53 -1.25
N ARG A 149 -1.85 29.56 -0.43
CA ARG A 149 -2.45 29.39 0.90
C ARG A 149 -3.89 28.88 0.82
N LYS A 150 -4.66 29.35 -0.16
CA LYS A 150 -6.02 28.86 -0.42
C LYS A 150 -6.00 27.43 -0.95
N ALA A 151 -5.12 27.14 -1.91
CA ALA A 151 -4.91 25.79 -2.44
C ALA A 151 -4.57 24.78 -1.33
N SER A 152 -3.61 25.13 -0.46
CA SER A 152 -3.21 24.30 0.68
C SER A 152 -4.36 24.05 1.66
N ASN A 153 -5.14 25.08 1.99
CA ASN A 153 -6.28 24.92 2.89
C ASN A 153 -7.37 24.02 2.29
N ILE A 154 -7.65 24.13 0.99
CA ILE A 154 -8.61 23.27 0.30
C ILE A 154 -8.11 21.82 0.29
N MET A 155 -6.85 21.58 -0.06
CA MET A 155 -6.26 20.23 -0.01
C MET A 155 -6.33 19.61 1.40
N LYS A 156 -6.06 20.39 2.45
CA LYS A 156 -6.19 19.93 3.85
C LYS A 156 -7.64 19.57 4.21
N LEU A 157 -8.61 20.36 3.74
CA LEU A 157 -10.02 20.08 3.96
C LEU A 157 -10.46 18.78 3.26
N ILE A 158 -10.02 18.57 2.01
CA ILE A 158 -10.28 17.32 1.28
C ILE A 158 -9.67 16.13 2.04
N ALA A 159 -8.42 16.25 2.49
CA ALA A 159 -7.74 15.20 3.25
C ALA A 159 -8.51 14.83 4.52
N LEU A 160 -9.04 15.82 5.24
CA LEU A 160 -9.86 15.61 6.42
C LEU A 160 -11.16 14.85 6.09
N ILE A 161 -11.89 15.28 5.05
CA ILE A 161 -13.15 14.63 4.64
C ILE A 161 -12.89 13.18 4.22
N ILE A 162 -11.89 12.94 3.37
CA ILE A 162 -11.53 11.60 2.93
C ILE A 162 -11.07 10.73 4.11
N GLY A 163 -10.33 11.29 5.06
CA GLY A 163 -9.94 10.61 6.28
C GLY A 163 -11.14 10.18 7.13
N LEU A 164 -12.13 11.06 7.32
CA LEU A 164 -13.37 10.74 8.03
C LEU A 164 -14.17 9.63 7.32
N VAL A 165 -14.34 9.74 6.01
CA VAL A 165 -15.01 8.71 5.19
C VAL A 165 -14.28 7.37 5.30
N SER A 166 -12.95 7.37 5.16
CA SER A 166 -12.15 6.13 5.26
C SER A 166 -12.28 5.48 6.64
N THR A 167 -12.37 6.29 7.70
CA THR A 167 -12.56 5.80 9.08
C THR A 167 -13.94 5.15 9.23
N GLY A 168 -14.98 5.74 8.63
CA GLY A 168 -16.31 5.13 8.56
C GLY A 168 -16.32 3.80 7.81
N CYS A 169 -15.56 3.69 6.71
CA CYS A 169 -15.46 2.45 5.94
C CYS A 169 -14.81 1.29 6.71
N VAL A 170 -14.01 1.55 7.76
CA VAL A 170 -13.39 0.49 8.59
C VAL A 170 -14.44 -0.45 9.21
N PHE A 171 -15.62 0.06 9.56
CA PHE A 171 -16.71 -0.75 10.11
C PHE A 171 -17.27 -1.78 9.11
N LEU A 172 -17.21 -1.47 7.81
CA LEU A 172 -17.58 -2.39 6.73
C LEU A 172 -16.46 -3.41 6.48
N VAL A 173 -15.21 -2.94 6.41
CA VAL A 173 -14.02 -3.80 6.19
C VAL A 173 -13.87 -4.84 7.29
N ASN A 174 -14.24 -4.52 8.53
CA ASN A 174 -14.18 -5.47 9.63
C ASN A 174 -15.06 -6.72 9.43
N LYS A 175 -16.09 -6.64 8.59
CA LYS A 175 -16.99 -7.76 8.23
C LYS A 175 -16.53 -8.54 6.99
N LEU A 176 -15.56 -8.01 6.25
CA LEU A 176 -14.97 -8.67 5.09
C LEU A 176 -13.94 -9.73 5.55
N GLY A 177 -13.60 -10.67 4.65
CA GLY A 177 -12.67 -11.77 4.92
C GLY A 177 -11.21 -11.33 5.16
N SER A 178 -10.24 -12.05 4.62
CA SER A 178 -8.82 -11.66 4.77
C SER A 178 -8.56 -10.26 4.22
N ILE A 179 -7.97 -9.38 5.04
CA ILE A 179 -7.73 -7.98 4.68
C ILE A 179 -6.79 -7.88 3.46
N LEU A 180 -5.77 -8.73 3.43
CA LEU A 180 -4.81 -8.79 2.32
C LEU A 180 -5.52 -9.08 0.99
N GLN A 181 -6.47 -10.01 1.00
CA GLN A 181 -7.22 -10.38 -0.20
C GLN A 181 -8.13 -9.26 -0.69
N VAL A 182 -8.83 -8.58 0.22
CA VAL A 182 -9.67 -7.44 -0.13
C VAL A 182 -8.82 -6.32 -0.74
N ALA A 183 -7.65 -6.03 -0.16
CA ALA A 183 -6.74 -5.01 -0.67
C ALA A 183 -6.22 -5.35 -2.08
N LEU A 184 -5.80 -6.60 -2.31
CA LEU A 184 -5.28 -7.04 -3.62
C LEU A 184 -6.36 -7.02 -4.70
N THR A 185 -7.58 -7.46 -4.38
CA THR A 185 -8.69 -7.49 -5.34
C THR A 185 -9.16 -6.09 -5.71
N LEU A 186 -9.41 -5.22 -4.73
CA LEU A 186 -9.82 -3.84 -4.99
C LEU A 186 -8.73 -3.05 -5.71
N GLY A 187 -7.47 -3.20 -5.29
CA GLY A 187 -6.34 -2.54 -5.94
C GLY A 187 -6.13 -3.01 -7.38
N GLY A 188 -6.27 -4.32 -7.64
CA GLY A 188 -6.11 -4.91 -8.96
C GLY A 188 -7.12 -4.41 -9.99
N ILE A 189 -8.39 -4.21 -9.58
CA ILE A 189 -9.47 -3.75 -10.46
C ILE A 189 -9.15 -2.37 -11.06
N SER A 190 -8.60 -1.46 -10.27
CA SER A 190 -8.23 -0.11 -10.76
C SER A 190 -6.84 -0.06 -11.38
N ALA A 191 -5.88 -0.81 -10.83
CA ALA A 191 -4.48 -0.77 -11.26
C ALA A 191 -4.29 -1.31 -12.68
N GLY A 192 -4.99 -2.41 -13.03
CA GLY A 192 -4.86 -3.04 -14.35
C GLY A 192 -5.20 -2.11 -15.52
N PRO A 193 -6.42 -1.54 -15.58
CA PRO A 193 -6.81 -0.62 -16.65
C PRO A 193 -5.93 0.63 -16.71
N THR A 194 -5.59 1.20 -15.56
CA THR A 194 -4.74 2.40 -15.50
C THR A 194 -3.35 2.11 -16.05
N LEU A 195 -2.75 0.98 -15.67
CA LEU A 195 -1.46 0.55 -16.22
C LEU A 195 -1.55 0.31 -17.73
N GLY A 196 -2.60 -0.35 -18.21
CA GLY A 196 -2.85 -0.54 -19.63
C GLY A 196 -2.88 0.79 -20.40
N LEU A 197 -3.65 1.77 -19.92
CA LEU A 197 -3.77 3.10 -20.53
C LEU A 197 -2.44 3.83 -20.59
N PHE A 198 -1.69 3.86 -19.49
CA PHE A 198 -0.37 4.52 -19.44
C PHE A 198 0.65 3.81 -20.35
N THR A 199 0.70 2.48 -20.34
CA THR A 199 1.62 1.71 -21.20
C THR A 199 1.28 1.90 -22.68
N MET A 200 0.01 1.90 -23.05
CA MET A 200 -0.42 2.18 -24.42
C MET A 200 -0.06 3.61 -24.84
N GLY A 201 -0.33 4.62 -24.00
CA GLY A 201 0.01 6.00 -24.29
C GLY A 201 1.52 6.27 -24.44
N MET A 202 2.37 5.50 -23.75
CA MET A 202 3.82 5.63 -23.86
C MET A 202 4.43 4.86 -25.05
N LEU A 203 3.95 3.65 -25.34
CA LEU A 203 4.58 2.74 -26.29
C LEU A 203 3.91 2.70 -27.67
N LEU A 204 2.62 3.08 -27.77
CA LEU A 204 1.86 3.00 -29.00
C LEU A 204 1.56 4.41 -29.52
N PRO A 205 2.36 4.95 -30.46
CA PRO A 205 2.15 6.29 -31.01
C PRO A 205 0.85 6.42 -31.83
N MET A 206 0.20 5.30 -32.14
CA MET A 206 -1.07 5.24 -32.86
C MET A 206 -2.29 5.48 -31.96
N VAL A 207 -2.13 5.42 -30.63
CA VAL A 207 -3.24 5.61 -29.69
C VAL A 207 -3.50 7.11 -29.55
N ASN A 208 -4.73 7.52 -29.85
CA ASN A 208 -5.16 8.92 -29.78
C ASN A 208 -6.09 9.14 -28.58
N ARG A 209 -6.50 10.39 -28.34
CA ARG A 209 -7.30 10.80 -27.18
C ARG A 209 -8.73 10.24 -27.16
N LYS A 210 -9.17 9.56 -28.22
CA LYS A 210 -10.55 9.06 -28.39
C LYS A 210 -10.59 7.56 -28.16
#